data_AF-A0A243WDV8-F1
#
_entry.id   AF-A0A243WDV8-F1
#
_cell.length_a   1.000
_cell.length_b   1.000
_cell.length_c   1.000
_cell.angle_alpha   90.00
_cell.angle_beta   90.00
_cell.angle_gamma   90.00
#
_symmetry.space_group_name_H-M   'P 1'
#
loop_
_entity.id
_entity.type
_entity.pdbx_description
1 polymer ?
#
loop_
_entity_poly.entity_id
_entity_poly.type
_entity_poly.pdbx_seq_one_letter_code
_entity_poly.pdbx_strand_id
1 'polypeptide(L)'
;MKKLATFLLFALGLAGCESTVTLPEPAHTPRIALLYTLSDQALDTSNVLSVTRQPFVSYSKRLFDTRDLAGRDDARIEIQDATGAVVERFKAGYPRKLDYYYPSSGYYTPTMGLVGQAGQTYTLRASVPGFETVESTLTMPTKPVIDDATFVVRSGGMLGGNTQGKARLTITLTDNPSTTDYYAAFVRLLDKQGKAIQASSIYTDFDDQDSDFEVGRFELSGDSYSFGTNLNPYADTNVSGKQFSLSANVSYYVGGCYSSPSRPVVCQELGYVEVRVSNMTPEAYRFYQSSHSYEETRDNPFAEPAPLASNVKPGYGLFGGAADATYRIKLF
;
A
#
# COMPACT_ATOMS: atom_id res chain seq x y z
N MET A 1 -46.59 21.92 -61.90
CA MET A 1 -47.31 22.13 -60.63
C MET A 1 -46.56 21.50 -59.46
N LYS A 2 -45.87 22.35 -58.68
CA LYS A 2 -45.71 22.31 -57.21
C LYS A 2 -45.59 20.94 -56.50
N LYS A 3 -44.49 20.19 -56.61
CA LYS A 3 -44.08 19.19 -55.58
C LYS A 3 -42.57 18.94 -55.55
N LEU A 4 -41.76 19.98 -55.74
CA LEU A 4 -40.29 19.84 -55.75
C LEU A 4 -39.62 21.05 -55.07
N ALA A 5 -39.98 21.34 -53.82
CA ALA A 5 -39.36 22.47 -53.10
C ALA A 5 -39.46 22.42 -51.56
N THR A 6 -39.86 21.31 -50.94
CA THR A 6 -40.22 21.32 -49.49
C THR A 6 -39.41 20.36 -48.63
N PHE A 7 -38.51 19.55 -49.19
CA PHE A 7 -37.72 18.59 -48.41
C PHE A 7 -36.21 18.85 -48.35
N LEU A 8 -35.74 20.00 -48.85
CA LEU A 8 -34.33 20.39 -48.76
C LEU A 8 -34.06 21.61 -47.87
N LEU A 9 -35.09 22.15 -47.18
CA LEU A 9 -34.96 23.33 -46.30
C LEU A 9 -34.95 23.01 -44.80
N PHE A 10 -35.09 21.74 -44.40
CA PHE A 10 -35.07 21.34 -42.99
C PHE A 10 -33.75 20.73 -42.51
N ALA A 11 -32.74 20.59 -43.38
CA ALA A 11 -31.44 20.00 -43.04
C ALA A 11 -30.36 21.03 -42.67
N LEU A 12 -30.63 22.34 -42.79
CA LEU A 12 -29.66 23.42 -42.51
C LEU A 12 -29.81 24.06 -41.12
N GLY A 13 -30.75 23.60 -40.30
CA GLY A 13 -31.06 24.19 -38.98
C GLY A 13 -30.41 23.50 -37.77
N LEU A 14 -29.60 22.46 -37.98
CA LEU A 14 -28.89 21.74 -36.90
C LEU A 14 -27.38 22.01 -36.92
N ALA A 15 -26.95 23.18 -37.42
CA ALA A 15 -25.66 23.74 -37.02
C ALA A 15 -25.82 24.22 -35.57
N GLY A 16 -25.85 23.26 -34.64
CA GLY A 16 -25.80 23.55 -33.21
C GLY A 16 -24.56 24.42 -32.97
N CYS A 17 -24.78 25.60 -32.41
CA CYS A 17 -23.70 26.44 -31.91
C CYS A 17 -22.94 25.62 -30.87
N GLU A 18 -21.85 24.99 -31.27
CA GLU A 18 -20.94 24.32 -30.36
C GLU A 18 -20.23 25.44 -29.58
N SER A 19 -20.74 25.75 -28.40
CA SER A 19 -20.13 26.72 -27.51
C SER A 19 -18.90 26.04 -26.89
N THR A 20 -17.73 26.28 -27.47
CA THR A 20 -16.47 25.87 -26.86
C THR A 20 -16.15 26.79 -25.69
N VAL A 21 -16.27 26.25 -24.47
CA VAL A 21 -15.81 26.93 -23.26
C VAL A 21 -14.35 26.57 -23.06
N THR A 22 -13.45 27.52 -23.28
CA THR A 22 -12.03 27.31 -22.99
C THR A 22 -11.80 27.52 -21.49
N LEU A 23 -11.50 26.44 -20.77
CA LEU A 23 -11.12 26.51 -19.36
C LEU A 23 -9.61 26.71 -19.28
N PRO A 24 -9.11 27.87 -18.78
CA PRO A 24 -7.67 28.08 -18.64
C PRO A 24 -7.11 27.12 -17.60
N GLU A 25 -6.02 26.42 -17.95
CA GLU A 25 -5.33 25.54 -16.99
C GLU A 25 -4.74 26.38 -15.84
N PRO A 26 -4.96 25.99 -14.58
CA PRO A 26 -4.35 26.66 -13.44
C PRO A 26 -2.82 26.68 -13.52
N ALA A 27 -2.20 27.79 -13.11
CA ALA A 27 -0.74 27.86 -13.02
C ALA A 27 -0.21 26.79 -12.06
N HIS A 28 0.85 26.08 -12.45
CA HIS A 28 1.46 25.02 -11.66
C HIS A 28 2.98 25.16 -11.61
N THR A 29 3.52 25.26 -10.39
CA THR A 29 4.96 25.18 -10.12
C THR A 29 5.27 23.78 -9.56
N PRO A 30 6.04 22.93 -10.29
CA PRO A 30 6.40 21.60 -9.82
C PRO A 30 7.10 21.63 -8.45
N ARG A 31 6.72 20.70 -7.57
CA ARG A 31 7.33 20.49 -6.25
C ARG A 31 7.77 19.05 -6.09
N ILE A 32 8.69 18.78 -5.16
CA ILE A 32 9.09 17.40 -4.84
C ILE A 32 7.88 16.62 -4.34
N ALA A 33 7.69 15.42 -4.87
CA ALA A 33 6.78 14.41 -4.34
C ALA A 33 7.60 13.27 -3.75
N LEU A 34 7.38 12.94 -2.48
CA LEU A 34 8.16 11.95 -1.75
C LEU A 34 7.24 10.99 -0.99
N LEU A 35 7.49 9.69 -1.13
CA LEU A 35 6.83 8.64 -0.37
C LEU A 35 7.88 7.83 0.37
N TYR A 36 7.79 7.73 1.68
CA TYR A 36 8.65 6.89 2.49
C TYR A 36 7.94 6.46 3.78
N THR A 37 8.07 5.18 4.13
CA THR A 37 7.61 4.65 5.41
C THR A 37 8.79 4.02 6.14
N LEU A 38 9.29 4.69 7.18
CA LEU A 38 10.36 4.16 8.03
C LEU A 38 9.86 2.92 8.78
N SER A 39 10.61 1.82 8.69
CA SER A 39 10.27 0.55 9.32
C SER A 39 11.16 0.29 10.54
N ASP A 40 10.62 -0.43 11.52
CA ASP A 40 11.36 -1.02 12.63
C ASP A 40 12.04 -2.37 12.30
N GLN A 41 12.08 -2.73 11.01
CA GLN A 41 12.81 -3.86 10.48
C GLN A 41 13.89 -3.40 9.49
N ALA A 42 14.99 -4.15 9.40
CA ALA A 42 15.97 -3.96 8.35
C ALA A 42 15.36 -4.26 6.96
N LEU A 43 15.90 -3.63 5.92
CA LEU A 43 15.45 -3.87 4.54
C LEU A 43 15.65 -5.34 4.15
N ASP A 44 14.54 -6.03 3.87
CA ASP A 44 14.52 -7.38 3.31
C ASP A 44 13.97 -7.32 1.89
N THR A 45 14.87 -7.35 0.91
CA THR A 45 14.50 -7.32 -0.52
C THR A 45 13.69 -8.54 -0.98
N SER A 46 13.57 -9.59 -0.15
CA SER A 46 12.68 -10.72 -0.42
C SER A 46 11.25 -10.50 0.05
N ASN A 47 11.00 -9.44 0.81
CA ASN A 47 9.71 -9.11 1.39
C ASN A 47 9.09 -7.90 0.66
N VAL A 48 7.92 -8.10 0.04
CA VAL A 48 7.20 -7.05 -0.72
C VAL A 48 6.98 -5.80 0.14
N LEU A 49 6.47 -5.96 1.35
CA LEU A 49 6.18 -4.85 2.25
C LEU A 49 7.44 -4.04 2.62
N SER A 50 8.57 -4.72 2.82
CA SER A 50 9.85 -4.03 3.08
C SER A 50 10.30 -3.18 1.89
N VAL A 51 10.07 -3.71 0.68
CA VAL A 51 10.40 -3.04 -0.58
C VAL A 51 9.47 -1.85 -0.89
N THR A 52 8.16 -1.98 -0.66
CA THR A 52 7.20 -0.88 -0.91
C THR A 52 7.30 0.27 0.09
N ARG A 53 7.96 0.05 1.22
CA ARG A 53 8.24 1.07 2.23
C ARG A 53 9.50 1.89 1.94
N GLN A 54 10.29 1.53 0.92
CA GLN A 54 11.49 2.30 0.56
C GLN A 54 11.15 3.70 0.03
N PRO A 55 12.06 4.69 0.15
CA PRO A 55 11.78 6.01 -0.36
C PRO A 55 11.63 5.99 -1.88
N PHE A 56 10.59 6.66 -2.35
CA PHE A 56 10.36 7.00 -3.74
C PHE A 56 10.29 8.52 -3.90
N VAL A 57 11.01 9.08 -4.88
CA VAL A 57 11.04 10.51 -5.16
C VAL A 57 10.64 10.78 -6.60
N SER A 58 9.75 11.76 -6.77
CA SER A 58 9.28 12.28 -8.05
C SER A 58 8.97 13.78 -7.90
N TYR A 59 8.16 14.32 -8.80
CA TYR A 59 7.69 15.71 -8.74
C TYR A 59 6.22 15.82 -9.14
N SER A 60 5.54 16.83 -8.61
CA SER A 60 4.13 17.09 -8.90
C SER A 60 3.92 17.42 -10.38
N LYS A 61 2.76 17.04 -10.89
CA LYS A 61 2.33 17.27 -12.27
C LYS A 61 1.20 18.28 -12.34
N ARG A 62 1.03 18.82 -13.55
CA ARG A 62 -0.13 19.66 -13.87
C ARG A 62 -1.39 18.80 -13.96
N LEU A 63 -2.55 19.43 -13.79
CA LEU A 63 -3.83 18.74 -13.74
C LEU A 63 -4.11 17.90 -15.00
N PHE A 64 -3.72 18.39 -16.17
CA PHE A 64 -3.97 17.71 -17.46
C PHE A 64 -2.74 16.98 -18.02
N ASP A 65 -1.70 16.77 -17.21
CA ASP A 65 -0.49 16.07 -17.63
C ASP A 65 -0.71 14.55 -17.59
N THR A 66 -0.96 13.96 -18.76
CA THR A 66 -1.24 12.53 -18.93
C THR A 66 0.00 11.66 -19.10
N ARG A 67 1.21 12.23 -19.05
CA ARG A 67 2.45 11.44 -19.15
C ARG A 67 2.60 10.51 -17.95
N ASP A 68 3.40 9.46 -18.06
CA ASP A 68 3.72 8.59 -16.92
C ASP A 68 4.52 9.31 -15.83
N LEU A 69 4.37 8.89 -14.57
CA LEU A 69 5.12 9.47 -13.45
C LEU A 69 6.60 9.15 -13.60
N ALA A 70 7.44 10.19 -13.68
CA ALA A 70 8.88 10.04 -13.78
C ALA A 70 9.51 10.10 -12.38
N GLY A 71 10.14 9.01 -11.95
CA GLY A 71 10.95 9.00 -10.73
C GLY A 71 12.27 9.76 -10.93
N ARG A 72 12.81 10.30 -9.83
CA ARG A 72 14.06 11.09 -9.79
C ARG A 72 15.15 10.32 -9.06
N ASP A 73 16.28 10.07 -9.73
CA ASP A 73 17.45 9.37 -9.17
C ASP A 73 18.58 10.31 -8.71
N ASP A 74 18.34 11.62 -8.77
CA ASP A 74 19.29 12.68 -8.42
C ASP A 74 18.95 13.39 -7.09
N ALA A 75 18.07 12.80 -6.28
CA ALA A 75 17.72 13.31 -4.97
C ALA A 75 18.79 12.95 -3.93
N ARG A 76 19.07 13.89 -3.02
CA ARG A 76 19.81 13.64 -1.78
C ARG A 76 18.79 13.54 -0.65
N ILE A 77 18.71 12.36 -0.02
CA ILE A 77 17.77 12.06 1.07
C ILE A 77 18.56 11.68 2.32
N GLU A 78 18.23 12.28 3.45
CA GLU A 78 18.81 11.97 4.76
C GLU A 78 17.71 11.87 5.83
N ILE A 79 17.93 11.00 6.82
CA ILE A 79 17.15 10.99 8.07
C ILE A 79 18.04 11.50 9.20
N GLN A 80 17.47 12.38 10.01
CA GLN A 80 18.06 12.89 11.24
C GLN A 80 17.31 12.36 12.46
N ASP A 81 18.02 12.12 13.56
CA ASP A 81 17.40 11.84 14.85
C ASP A 81 16.97 13.14 15.57
N ALA A 82 16.41 13.01 16.77
CA ALA A 82 15.95 14.14 17.58
C ALA A 82 17.06 15.15 17.97
N THR A 83 18.35 14.77 17.86
CA THR A 83 19.49 15.67 18.10
C THR A 83 19.92 16.42 16.85
N GLY A 84 19.35 16.09 15.68
CA GLY A 84 19.74 16.61 14.38
C GLY A 84 20.91 15.86 13.74
N ALA A 85 21.40 14.78 14.36
CA ALA A 85 22.46 13.96 13.79
C ALA A 85 21.92 13.12 12.62
N VAL A 86 22.66 13.07 11.51
CA VAL A 86 22.29 12.23 10.36
C VAL A 86 22.50 10.76 10.71
N VAL A 87 21.41 9.99 10.74
CA VAL A 87 21.37 8.57 11.09
C VAL A 87 21.09 7.66 9.88
N GLU A 88 20.64 8.21 8.76
CA GLU A 88 20.52 7.48 7.50
C GLU A 88 20.77 8.38 6.29
N ARG A 89 21.31 7.78 5.24
CA ARG A 89 21.41 8.36 3.90
C ARG A 89 20.97 7.35 2.86
N PHE A 90 20.43 7.84 1.77
CA PHE A 90 20.00 6.95 0.70
C PHE A 90 20.79 7.15 -0.58
N LYS A 91 20.95 6.06 -1.34
CA LYS A 91 21.46 6.07 -2.70
C LYS A 91 20.35 5.66 -3.66
N ALA A 92 20.28 6.32 -4.82
CA ALA A 92 19.38 5.89 -5.88
C ALA A 92 19.68 4.43 -6.23
N GLY A 93 18.62 3.64 -6.35
CA GLY A 93 18.76 2.21 -6.52
C GLY A 93 17.42 1.51 -6.43
N TYR A 94 17.19 0.67 -7.43
CA TYR A 94 15.98 -0.12 -7.54
C TYR A 94 16.20 -1.52 -6.92
N PRO A 95 15.34 -1.97 -6.01
CA PRO A 95 15.32 -3.38 -5.63
C PRO A 95 14.88 -4.20 -6.84
N ARG A 96 15.81 -4.96 -7.45
CA ARG A 96 15.67 -5.81 -8.66
C ARG A 96 14.44 -6.76 -8.75
N LYS A 97 13.54 -6.79 -7.77
CA LYS A 97 12.37 -7.68 -7.73
C LYS A 97 11.04 -7.02 -8.09
N LEU A 98 11.01 -5.71 -8.38
CA LEU A 98 9.78 -4.99 -8.75
C LEU A 98 9.57 -4.83 -10.28
N ASP A 99 10.47 -5.38 -11.10
CA ASP A 99 10.69 -5.08 -12.54
C ASP A 99 9.46 -5.11 -13.47
N TYR A 100 8.29 -5.59 -13.05
CA TYR A 100 7.14 -5.78 -13.92
C TYR A 100 6.09 -4.65 -13.87
N TYR A 101 6.03 -3.85 -12.79
CA TYR A 101 4.94 -2.87 -12.60
C TYR A 101 5.36 -1.48 -12.12
N TYR A 102 6.62 -1.26 -11.76
CA TYR A 102 7.06 0.00 -11.16
C TYR A 102 8.13 0.69 -12.00
N PRO A 103 8.14 2.03 -12.08
CA PRO A 103 9.21 2.77 -12.73
C PRO A 103 10.55 2.40 -12.08
N SER A 104 11.55 2.08 -12.91
CA SER A 104 12.88 1.69 -12.42
C SER A 104 13.67 2.84 -11.79
N SER A 105 13.23 4.09 -12.03
CA SER A 105 13.80 5.31 -11.45
C SER A 105 12.94 5.84 -10.30
N GLY A 106 13.55 6.61 -9.41
CA GLY A 106 12.92 7.27 -8.27
C GLY A 106 13.02 6.51 -6.96
N TYR A 107 13.43 5.25 -6.96
CA TYR A 107 13.59 4.45 -5.75
C TYR A 107 14.98 4.58 -5.13
N TYR A 108 15.01 4.52 -3.80
CA TYR A 108 16.22 4.72 -3.02
C TYR A 108 16.44 3.58 -2.03
N THR A 109 17.72 3.24 -1.83
CA THR A 109 18.16 2.21 -0.88
C THR A 109 18.91 2.84 0.29
N PRO A 110 18.65 2.42 1.54
CA PRO A 110 19.39 2.88 2.71
C PRO A 110 20.87 2.48 2.61
N THR A 111 21.75 3.27 3.22
CA THR A 111 23.21 3.04 3.16
C THR A 111 23.85 2.87 4.54
N MET A 112 23.16 3.28 5.60
CA MET A 112 23.62 3.19 6.99
C MET A 112 22.85 2.12 7.77
N GLY A 113 21.70 1.65 7.26
CA GLY A 113 20.95 0.54 7.84
C GLY A 113 20.10 0.94 9.04
N LEU A 114 19.57 2.17 9.03
CA LEU A 114 18.65 2.64 10.07
C LEU A 114 17.45 1.71 10.17
N VAL A 115 17.14 1.36 11.41
CA VAL A 115 15.91 0.67 11.81
C VAL A 115 15.23 1.58 12.83
N GLY A 116 13.98 1.96 12.55
CA GLY A 116 13.22 2.86 13.41
C GLY A 116 13.01 2.28 14.81
N GLN A 117 13.21 3.09 15.84
CA GLN A 117 13.03 2.67 17.22
C GLN A 117 11.77 3.30 17.81
N ALA A 118 10.94 2.49 18.49
CA ALA A 118 9.69 2.96 19.09
C ALA A 118 9.89 4.19 19.98
N GLY A 119 9.01 5.18 19.83
CA GLY A 119 9.05 6.44 20.58
C GLY A 119 10.12 7.43 20.14
N GLN A 120 11.05 7.05 19.25
CA GLN A 120 12.04 7.98 18.72
C GLN A 120 11.47 8.85 17.61
N THR A 121 11.88 10.12 17.61
CA THR A 121 11.52 11.09 16.58
C THR A 121 12.61 11.15 15.51
N TYR A 122 12.17 11.14 14.26
CA TYR A 122 13.04 11.24 13.09
C TYR A 122 12.55 12.35 12.17
N THR A 123 13.49 13.05 11.56
CA THR A 123 13.23 14.06 10.53
C THR A 123 13.83 13.63 9.21
N LEU A 124 12.98 13.50 8.18
CA LEU A 124 13.41 13.30 6.81
C LEU A 124 13.68 14.65 6.17
N ARG A 125 14.81 14.77 5.46
CA ARG A 125 15.11 15.90 4.59
C ARG A 125 15.53 15.41 3.21
N ALA A 126 14.89 15.93 2.17
CA ALA A 126 15.20 15.58 0.78
C ALA A 126 15.39 16.82 -0.10
N SER A 127 16.42 16.80 -0.94
CA SER A 127 16.73 17.87 -1.90
C SER A 127 16.91 17.29 -3.29
N VAL A 128 16.38 17.98 -4.30
CA VAL A 128 16.44 17.61 -5.70
C VAL A 128 16.90 18.84 -6.50
N PRO A 129 17.88 18.74 -7.41
CA PRO A 129 18.35 19.88 -8.20
C PRO A 129 17.21 20.61 -8.92
N GLY A 130 17.13 21.93 -8.72
CA GLY A 130 16.09 22.79 -9.31
C GLY A 130 14.79 22.88 -8.51
N PHE A 131 14.70 22.26 -7.33
CA PHE A 131 13.52 22.27 -6.47
C PHE A 131 13.86 22.78 -5.07
N GLU A 132 12.86 23.31 -4.38
CA GLU A 132 12.97 23.60 -2.95
C GLU A 132 13.16 22.30 -2.15
N THR A 133 13.99 22.36 -1.11
CA THR A 133 14.22 21.22 -0.20
C THR A 133 12.96 20.94 0.59
N VAL A 134 12.62 19.65 0.76
CA VAL A 134 11.49 19.22 1.57
C VAL A 134 11.93 18.59 2.88
N GLU A 135 11.05 18.68 3.87
CA GLU A 135 11.22 18.15 5.20
C GLU A 135 9.91 17.53 5.71
N SER A 136 10.02 16.54 6.59
CA SER A 136 8.93 16.00 7.37
C SER A 136 9.46 15.33 8.64
N THR A 137 8.64 15.24 9.68
CA THR A 137 9.02 14.65 10.97
C THR A 137 7.96 13.66 11.41
N LEU A 138 8.39 12.57 12.04
CA LEU A 138 7.52 11.58 12.66
C LEU A 138 8.09 11.10 13.99
N THR A 139 7.23 10.52 14.82
CA THR A 139 7.63 9.70 15.97
C THR A 139 7.24 8.26 15.69
N MET A 140 8.21 7.35 15.80
CA MET A 140 7.98 5.94 15.49
C MET A 140 6.97 5.32 16.47
N PRO A 141 5.96 4.59 15.96
CA PRO A 141 4.97 3.92 16.81
C PRO A 141 5.61 2.74 17.57
N THR A 142 4.90 2.26 18.58
CA THR A 142 5.27 1.02 19.26
C THR A 142 4.83 -0.20 18.45
N LYS A 143 5.50 -1.33 18.66
CA LYS A 143 5.09 -2.60 18.05
C LYS A 143 3.72 -3.01 18.57
N PRO A 144 2.80 -3.47 17.70
CA PRO A 144 1.54 -4.04 18.15
C PRO A 144 1.78 -5.31 18.99
N VAL A 145 0.90 -5.58 19.96
CA VAL A 145 0.91 -6.81 20.74
C VAL A 145 -0.13 -7.77 20.18
N ILE A 146 0.35 -8.84 19.52
CA ILE A 146 -0.51 -9.93 19.03
C ILE A 146 -0.58 -10.99 20.13
N ASP A 147 -1.75 -11.13 20.75
CA ASP A 147 -1.98 -12.11 21.81
C ASP A 147 -2.14 -13.51 21.23
N ASP A 148 -2.92 -13.62 20.16
CA ASP A 148 -3.18 -14.87 19.44
C ASP A 148 -3.62 -14.60 18.00
N ALA A 149 -3.52 -15.62 17.15
CA ALA A 149 -4.18 -15.63 15.86
C ALA A 149 -4.61 -17.05 15.48
N THR A 150 -5.80 -17.17 14.89
CA THR A 150 -6.38 -18.45 14.47
C THR A 150 -6.70 -18.44 12.98
N PHE A 151 -6.55 -19.60 12.35
CA PHE A 151 -6.86 -19.83 10.96
C PHE A 151 -7.69 -21.10 10.83
N VAL A 152 -8.99 -20.95 10.61
CA VAL A 152 -9.96 -22.05 10.59
C VAL A 152 -10.45 -22.25 9.17
N VAL A 153 -10.07 -23.37 8.55
CA VAL A 153 -10.52 -23.70 7.19
C VAL A 153 -12.03 -24.00 7.20
N ARG A 154 -12.75 -23.33 6.31
CA ARG A 154 -14.21 -23.46 6.13
C ARG A 154 -14.55 -24.38 4.96
N SER A 155 -13.79 -24.29 3.86
CA SER A 155 -13.95 -25.13 2.68
C SER A 155 -12.65 -25.22 1.86
N GLY A 156 -12.57 -26.19 0.95
CA GLY A 156 -11.34 -26.47 0.19
C GLY A 156 -10.36 -27.38 0.93
N GLY A 157 -9.27 -27.74 0.25
CA GLY A 157 -8.26 -28.66 0.79
C GLY A 157 -7.14 -27.94 1.54
N MET A 158 -6.63 -28.55 2.62
CA MET A 158 -5.39 -28.12 3.30
C MET A 158 -4.13 -28.78 2.72
N LEU A 159 -4.28 -29.63 1.72
CA LEU A 159 -3.22 -30.48 1.20
C LEU A 159 -2.60 -29.79 0.00
N GLY A 160 -1.30 -29.49 0.07
CA GLY A 160 -0.58 -28.66 -0.91
C GLY A 160 -0.71 -29.13 -2.37
N GLY A 161 -0.35 -28.24 -3.28
CA GLY A 161 -0.31 -28.53 -4.71
C GLY A 161 -1.49 -27.97 -5.49
N ASN A 162 -1.40 -26.67 -5.79
CA ASN A 162 -2.40 -25.91 -6.54
C ASN A 162 -3.80 -25.97 -5.91
N THR A 163 -3.84 -25.93 -4.57
CA THR A 163 -5.07 -26.07 -3.81
C THR A 163 -5.65 -24.72 -3.47
N GLN A 164 -6.97 -24.60 -3.60
CA GLN A 164 -7.73 -23.42 -3.19
C GLN A 164 -8.65 -23.77 -2.03
N GLY A 165 -8.90 -22.80 -1.18
CA GLY A 165 -9.86 -22.94 -0.09
C GLY A 165 -10.28 -21.60 0.50
N LYS A 166 -11.22 -21.69 1.42
CA LYS A 166 -11.73 -20.57 2.21
C LYS A 166 -11.47 -20.83 3.69
N ALA A 167 -11.16 -19.79 4.44
CA ALA A 167 -10.93 -19.87 5.87
C ALA A 167 -11.48 -18.64 6.59
N ARG A 168 -11.61 -18.75 7.91
CA ARG A 168 -11.75 -17.61 8.81
C ARG A 168 -10.39 -17.35 9.45
N LEU A 169 -9.89 -16.13 9.29
CA LEU A 169 -8.75 -15.62 10.02
C LEU A 169 -9.24 -14.70 11.13
N THR A 170 -8.73 -14.91 12.34
CA THR A 170 -8.95 -14.02 13.48
C THR A 170 -7.62 -13.70 14.12
N ILE A 171 -7.34 -12.40 14.32
CA ILE A 171 -6.12 -11.89 14.96
C ILE A 171 -6.56 -11.14 16.22
N THR A 172 -6.08 -11.56 17.39
CA THR A 172 -6.39 -10.92 18.66
C THR A 172 -5.23 -10.02 19.08
N LEU A 173 -5.55 -8.76 19.36
CA LEU A 173 -4.61 -7.70 19.69
C LEU A 173 -4.93 -7.12 21.07
N THR A 174 -3.88 -6.76 21.81
CA THR A 174 -4.00 -5.88 22.98
C THR A 174 -3.59 -4.46 22.59
N ASP A 175 -4.54 -3.53 22.70
CA ASP A 175 -4.32 -2.12 22.42
C ASP A 175 -3.71 -1.36 23.60
N ASN A 176 -2.90 -0.33 23.33
CA ASN A 176 -2.32 0.51 24.37
C ASN A 176 -3.24 1.71 24.70
N PRO A 177 -3.79 1.81 25.92
CA PRO A 177 -4.72 2.89 26.30
C PRO A 177 -4.12 4.29 26.28
N SER A 178 -2.79 4.41 26.18
CA SER A 178 -2.08 5.70 26.20
C SER A 178 -1.83 6.28 24.82
N THR A 179 -2.14 5.54 23.76
CA THR A 179 -1.89 5.92 22.37
C THR A 179 -3.17 5.81 21.54
N THR A 180 -3.17 6.49 20.39
CA THR A 180 -4.15 6.25 19.32
C THR A 180 -3.40 5.51 18.24
N ASP A 181 -3.72 4.24 18.07
CA ASP A 181 -2.97 3.33 17.23
C ASP A 181 -3.73 3.00 15.92
N TYR A 182 -2.95 2.74 14.87
CA TYR A 182 -3.46 2.52 13.52
C TYR A 182 -2.86 1.24 12.97
N TYR A 183 -3.68 0.23 12.79
CA TYR A 183 -3.24 -1.12 12.47
C TYR A 183 -3.47 -1.45 10.99
N ALA A 184 -2.52 -2.11 10.35
CA ALA A 184 -2.72 -2.82 9.10
C ALA A 184 -2.20 -4.24 9.23
N ALA A 185 -2.93 -5.21 8.71
CA ALA A 185 -2.56 -6.62 8.86
C ALA A 185 -2.42 -7.31 7.50
N PHE A 186 -1.34 -8.06 7.39
CA PHE A 186 -0.88 -8.78 6.20
C PHE A 186 -0.75 -10.25 6.54
N VAL A 187 -0.93 -11.11 5.55
CA VAL A 187 -0.85 -12.55 5.77
C VAL A 187 -0.13 -13.22 4.62
N ARG A 188 0.77 -14.14 4.94
CA ARG A 188 1.43 -14.99 3.95
C ARG A 188 1.41 -16.45 4.35
N LEU A 189 1.48 -17.29 3.32
CA LEU A 189 1.52 -18.74 3.46
C LEU A 189 2.97 -19.21 3.41
N LEU A 190 3.37 -19.99 4.41
CA LEU A 190 4.74 -20.51 4.54
C LEU A 190 4.74 -22.04 4.47
N ASP A 191 5.80 -22.63 3.94
CA ASP A 191 6.02 -24.07 3.93
C ASP A 191 6.43 -24.61 5.31
N LYS A 192 6.55 -25.93 5.43
CA LYS A 192 6.96 -26.61 6.69
C LYS A 192 8.33 -26.18 7.21
N GLN A 193 9.17 -25.56 6.38
CA GLN A 193 10.47 -25.00 6.74
C GLN A 193 10.37 -23.51 7.12
N GLY A 194 9.17 -22.92 7.09
CA GLY A 194 8.92 -21.52 7.42
C GLY A 194 9.30 -20.55 6.30
N LYS A 195 9.43 -21.03 5.06
CA LYS A 195 9.74 -20.21 3.89
C LYS A 195 8.47 -19.88 3.11
N ALA A 196 8.40 -18.68 2.54
CA ALA A 196 7.26 -18.26 1.72
C ALA A 196 7.05 -19.22 0.54
N ILE A 197 5.81 -19.67 0.37
CA ILE A 197 5.41 -20.55 -0.73
C ILE A 197 5.33 -19.71 -2.01
N GLN A 198 5.89 -20.24 -3.10
CA GLN A 198 5.86 -19.55 -4.37
C GLN A 198 4.49 -19.71 -5.04
N ALA A 199 4.03 -18.65 -5.72
CA ALA A 199 2.74 -18.60 -6.39
C ALA A 199 1.55 -18.91 -5.45
N SER A 200 1.68 -18.64 -4.15
CA SER A 200 0.57 -18.70 -3.21
C SER A 200 0.01 -17.30 -2.94
N SER A 201 -1.27 -17.23 -2.61
CA SER A 201 -1.94 -15.97 -2.24
C SER A 201 -2.98 -16.21 -1.17
N ILE A 202 -3.23 -15.19 -0.35
CA ILE A 202 -4.33 -15.14 0.60
C ILE A 202 -4.85 -13.71 0.63
N TYR A 203 -6.17 -13.55 0.56
CA TYR A 203 -6.83 -12.25 0.49
C TYR A 203 -8.21 -12.31 1.12
N THR A 204 -8.75 -11.15 1.48
CA THR A 204 -10.12 -11.02 2.01
C THR A 204 -11.13 -11.60 1.02
N ASP A 205 -12.00 -12.49 1.47
CA ASP A 205 -13.09 -13.04 0.68
C ASP A 205 -14.32 -12.12 0.75
N PHE A 206 -14.59 -11.43 -0.34
CA PHE A 206 -15.73 -10.53 -0.50
C PHE A 206 -16.99 -11.23 -1.03
N ASP A 207 -16.87 -12.45 -1.54
CA ASP A 207 -17.97 -13.22 -2.14
C ASP A 207 -18.74 -14.06 -1.09
N ASP A 208 -18.10 -14.34 0.05
CA ASP A 208 -18.71 -15.00 1.21
C ASP A 208 -19.54 -13.99 2.03
N GLN A 209 -20.57 -13.45 1.37
CA GLN A 209 -21.58 -12.56 1.93
C GLN A 209 -22.64 -13.41 2.64
N ASP A 210 -22.42 -13.74 3.92
CA ASP A 210 -23.54 -13.62 4.84
C ASP A 210 -23.95 -12.14 4.76
N SER A 211 -25.18 -11.88 4.36
CA SER A 211 -25.70 -10.61 3.84
C SER A 211 -25.83 -9.47 4.86
N ASP A 212 -24.98 -9.44 5.89
CA ASP A 212 -24.91 -8.34 6.84
C ASP A 212 -23.79 -7.39 6.41
N PHE A 213 -24.20 -6.25 5.87
CA PHE A 213 -23.33 -5.11 5.62
C PHE A 213 -22.78 -4.60 6.96
N GLU A 214 -21.63 -5.13 7.37
CA GLU A 214 -20.89 -4.64 8.53
C GLU A 214 -20.08 -3.41 8.12
N VAL A 215 -20.58 -2.22 8.46
CA VAL A 215 -19.78 -0.99 8.44
C VAL A 215 -18.60 -1.16 9.38
N GLY A 216 -17.37 -1.09 8.86
CA GLY A 216 -16.15 -1.25 9.65
C GLY A 216 -15.60 -2.67 9.73
N ARG A 217 -15.95 -3.56 8.79
CA ARG A 217 -15.31 -4.88 8.66
C ARG A 217 -13.80 -4.72 8.46
N PHE A 218 -13.03 -5.52 9.18
CA PHE A 218 -11.59 -5.58 9.00
C PHE A 218 -11.25 -6.24 7.66
N GLU A 219 -10.38 -5.59 6.88
CA GLU A 219 -9.86 -6.10 5.62
C GLU A 219 -8.35 -6.34 5.71
N LEU A 220 -7.90 -7.46 5.14
CA LEU A 220 -6.47 -7.70 4.99
C LEU A 220 -5.87 -6.69 4.02
N SER A 221 -4.70 -6.17 4.39
CA SER A 221 -3.82 -5.46 3.47
C SER A 221 -3.11 -6.44 2.56
N GLY A 222 -2.93 -6.07 1.30
CA GLY A 222 -2.23 -6.88 0.31
C GLY A 222 -0.71 -6.86 0.50
N ASP A 223 -0.08 -8.03 0.44
CA ASP A 223 1.38 -8.20 0.44
C ASP A 223 1.91 -8.87 -0.85
N SER A 224 1.09 -8.90 -1.91
CA SER A 224 1.38 -9.59 -3.16
C SER A 224 2.01 -8.68 -4.22
N TYR A 225 2.96 -9.25 -4.98
CA TYR A 225 3.61 -8.60 -6.12
C TYR A 225 2.65 -8.29 -7.28
N SER A 226 1.58 -9.08 -7.47
CA SER A 226 0.72 -8.98 -8.67
C SER A 226 -0.33 -7.87 -8.60
N PHE A 227 -0.60 -7.33 -7.41
CA PHE A 227 -1.69 -6.36 -7.19
C PHE A 227 -1.22 -5.07 -6.50
N GLY A 228 0.09 -4.93 -6.26
CA GLY A 228 0.64 -3.89 -5.40
C GLY A 228 0.24 -4.09 -3.92
N THR A 229 0.86 -3.34 -3.02
CA THR A 229 0.43 -3.30 -1.62
C THR A 229 -0.79 -2.39 -1.49
N ASN A 230 -1.99 -2.96 -1.54
CA ASN A 230 -3.18 -2.24 -1.12
C ASN A 230 -3.24 -2.24 0.42
N LEU A 231 -3.12 -1.06 1.03
CA LEU A 231 -3.09 -0.90 2.48
C LEU A 231 -4.49 -0.55 2.96
N ASN A 232 -5.03 -1.41 3.84
CA ASN A 232 -6.35 -1.27 4.45
C ASN A 232 -6.18 -1.05 5.96
N PRO A 233 -5.86 0.19 6.39
CA PRO A 233 -5.59 0.45 7.78
C PRO A 233 -6.89 0.62 8.60
N TYR A 234 -6.84 0.18 9.86
CA TYR A 234 -7.89 0.20 10.86
C TYR A 234 -7.45 1.05 12.05
N ALA A 235 -8.25 2.03 12.46
CA ALA A 235 -7.98 2.82 13.66
C ALA A 235 -8.62 2.19 14.90
N ASP A 236 -7.93 2.29 16.04
CA ASP A 236 -8.37 1.79 17.34
C ASP A 236 -9.52 2.59 18.01
N THR A 237 -10.12 3.55 17.29
CA THR A 237 -10.98 4.61 17.87
C THR A 237 -12.12 4.10 18.74
N ASN A 238 -12.62 2.89 18.49
CA ASN A 238 -13.73 2.27 19.22
C ASN A 238 -13.29 1.16 20.20
N VAL A 239 -11.99 0.84 20.24
CA VAL A 239 -11.42 -0.31 20.99
C VAL A 239 -10.21 0.07 21.85
N SER A 240 -9.87 1.35 21.94
CA SER A 240 -8.69 1.85 22.66
C SER A 240 -8.57 1.27 24.09
N GLY A 241 -7.39 0.76 24.40
CA GLY A 241 -7.03 0.17 25.69
C GLY A 241 -7.65 -1.19 26.00
N LYS A 242 -8.34 -1.81 25.04
CA LYS A 242 -8.99 -3.12 25.21
C LYS A 242 -8.31 -4.15 24.33
N GLN A 243 -8.51 -5.42 24.71
CA GLN A 243 -8.31 -6.50 23.78
C GLN A 243 -9.42 -6.49 22.74
N PHE A 244 -9.06 -6.64 21.47
CA PHE A 244 -10.01 -6.71 20.37
C PHE A 244 -9.52 -7.72 19.32
N SER A 245 -10.39 -8.05 18.36
CA SER A 245 -10.05 -9.01 17.32
C SER A 245 -10.37 -8.47 15.93
N LEU A 246 -9.39 -8.59 15.04
CA LEU A 246 -9.51 -8.34 13.62
C LEU A 246 -9.87 -9.66 12.94
N SER A 247 -11.07 -9.76 12.37
CA SER A 247 -11.56 -11.02 11.79
C SER A 247 -12.01 -10.83 10.36
N ALA A 248 -11.56 -11.71 9.46
CA ALA A 248 -11.95 -11.71 8.05
C ALA A 248 -12.20 -13.14 7.55
N ASN A 249 -13.19 -13.29 6.67
CA ASN A 249 -13.23 -14.47 5.81
C ASN A 249 -12.16 -14.25 4.74
N VAL A 250 -11.41 -15.29 4.42
CA VAL A 250 -10.28 -15.21 3.48
C VAL A 250 -10.36 -16.34 2.47
N SER A 251 -10.02 -16.01 1.23
CA SER A 251 -9.77 -16.98 0.16
C SER A 251 -8.26 -17.16 0.05
N TYR A 252 -7.82 -18.41 -0.09
CA TYR A 252 -6.41 -18.73 -0.22
C TYR A 252 -6.14 -19.72 -1.36
N TYR A 253 -4.95 -19.58 -1.92
CA TYR A 253 -4.39 -20.48 -2.92
C TYR A 253 -2.98 -20.88 -2.51
N VAL A 254 -2.73 -22.18 -2.44
CA VAL A 254 -1.40 -22.77 -2.20
C VAL A 254 -0.84 -23.26 -3.54
N GLY A 255 -0.06 -22.42 -4.19
CA GLY A 255 0.69 -22.78 -5.40
C GLY A 255 1.93 -23.62 -5.11
N GLY A 256 2.79 -23.77 -6.12
CA GLY A 256 4.15 -24.27 -5.93
C GLY A 256 4.41 -25.73 -6.31
N CYS A 257 3.55 -26.38 -7.10
CA CYS A 257 3.96 -27.56 -7.85
C CYS A 257 4.69 -27.13 -9.12
N TYR A 258 6.02 -27.25 -9.12
CA TYR A 258 6.82 -26.98 -10.31
C TYR A 258 7.23 -28.30 -10.98
N SER A 259 6.90 -28.44 -12.27
CA SER A 259 7.49 -29.47 -13.12
C SER A 259 8.58 -28.84 -13.98
N SER A 260 9.73 -29.51 -14.07
CA SER A 260 10.78 -29.22 -15.05
C SER A 260 11.09 -30.51 -15.77
N PRO A 261 11.43 -30.50 -17.08
CA PRO A 261 11.79 -31.72 -17.81
C PRO A 261 12.90 -32.56 -17.15
N SER A 262 13.71 -31.93 -16.29
CA SER A 262 14.87 -32.54 -15.63
C SER A 262 14.70 -32.84 -14.13
N ARG A 263 13.54 -32.55 -13.51
CA ARG A 263 13.34 -32.74 -12.07
C ARG A 263 11.93 -33.27 -11.75
N PRO A 264 11.80 -34.16 -10.75
CA PRO A 264 10.48 -34.61 -10.28
C PRO A 264 9.68 -33.41 -9.79
N VAL A 265 8.34 -33.50 -9.90
CA VAL A 265 7.43 -32.47 -9.38
C VAL A 265 7.61 -32.38 -7.87
N VAL A 266 8.07 -31.22 -7.40
CA VAL A 266 8.11 -30.91 -5.97
C VAL A 266 6.99 -29.93 -5.70
N CYS A 267 6.04 -30.34 -4.87
CA CYS A 267 4.98 -29.47 -4.37
C CYS A 267 5.37 -29.01 -2.96
N GLN A 268 5.35 -27.70 -2.75
CA GLN A 268 5.55 -27.15 -1.41
C GLN A 268 4.31 -27.47 -0.56
N GLU A 269 4.54 -28.09 0.59
CA GLU A 269 3.48 -28.35 1.55
C GLU A 269 3.32 -27.12 2.44
N LEU A 270 2.08 -26.65 2.58
CA LEU A 270 1.74 -25.62 3.55
C LEU A 270 2.25 -26.05 4.93
N GLY A 271 2.81 -25.09 5.67
CA GLY A 271 3.49 -25.21 6.96
C GLY A 271 2.83 -24.36 8.05
N TYR A 272 2.73 -23.08 7.73
CA TYR A 272 2.27 -22.04 8.64
C TYR A 272 1.46 -21.00 7.88
N VAL A 273 0.54 -20.35 8.60
CA VAL A 273 0.04 -19.03 8.22
C VAL A 273 0.79 -18.01 9.08
N GLU A 274 1.50 -17.10 8.44
CA GLU A 274 2.17 -16.01 9.15
C GLU A 274 1.35 -14.73 9.00
N VAL A 275 0.91 -14.21 10.14
CA VAL A 275 0.26 -12.92 10.26
C VAL A 275 1.30 -11.88 10.62
N ARG A 276 1.31 -10.75 9.91
CA ARG A 276 2.05 -9.55 10.28
C ARG A 276 1.07 -8.44 10.56
N VAL A 277 1.22 -7.78 11.70
CA VAL A 277 0.45 -6.57 12.04
C VAL A 277 1.41 -5.41 12.15
N SER A 278 1.11 -4.34 11.44
CA SER A 278 1.83 -3.07 11.48
C SER A 278 1.02 -2.07 12.28
N ASN A 279 1.61 -1.47 13.31
CA ASN A 279 1.12 -0.21 13.87
C ASN A 279 1.82 0.95 13.15
N MET A 280 1.06 1.93 12.66
CA MET A 280 1.58 3.02 11.84
C MET A 280 1.33 4.40 12.44
N THR A 281 2.15 5.36 12.02
CA THR A 281 1.95 6.77 12.39
C THR A 281 0.60 7.31 11.88
N PRO A 282 -0.01 8.29 12.57
CA PRO A 282 -1.24 8.94 12.12
C PRO A 282 -1.15 9.53 10.70
N GLU A 283 0.02 10.01 10.31
CA GLU A 283 0.30 10.58 8.98
C GLU A 283 0.20 9.50 7.89
N ALA A 284 0.76 8.32 8.15
CA ALA A 284 0.67 7.17 7.26
C ALA A 284 -0.79 6.71 7.12
N TYR A 285 -1.51 6.58 8.23
CA TYR A 285 -2.94 6.24 8.23
C TYR A 285 -3.75 7.21 7.35
N ARG A 286 -3.62 8.52 7.60
CA ARG A 286 -4.32 9.56 6.83
C ARG A 286 -3.96 9.53 5.35
N PHE A 287 -2.68 9.33 5.03
CA PHE A 287 -2.21 9.20 3.65
C PHE A 287 -2.89 8.02 2.94
N TYR A 288 -2.82 6.82 3.51
CA TYR A 288 -3.40 5.62 2.87
C TYR A 288 -4.92 5.70 2.76
N GLN A 289 -5.62 6.27 3.74
CA GLN A 289 -7.06 6.54 3.61
C GLN A 289 -7.37 7.51 2.47
N SER A 290 -6.66 8.65 2.40
CA SER A 290 -6.87 9.61 1.32
C SER A 290 -6.49 9.04 -0.05
N SER A 291 -5.51 8.15 -0.11
CA SER A 291 -5.13 7.44 -1.33
C SER A 291 -6.22 6.48 -1.78
N HIS A 292 -6.88 5.79 -0.85
CA HIS A 292 -8.02 4.93 -1.17
C HIS A 292 -9.16 5.76 -1.78
N SER A 293 -9.56 6.84 -1.12
CA SER A 293 -10.59 7.75 -1.66
C SER A 293 -10.20 8.38 -3.01
N TYR A 294 -8.92 8.67 -3.21
CA TYR A 294 -8.40 9.14 -4.50
C TYR A 294 -8.58 8.09 -5.60
N GLU A 295 -8.21 6.82 -5.34
CA GLU A 295 -8.37 5.75 -6.33
C GLU A 295 -9.84 5.38 -6.57
N GLU A 296 -10.71 5.43 -5.55
CA GLU A 296 -12.15 5.17 -5.71
C GLU A 296 -12.88 6.23 -6.55
N THR A 297 -12.38 7.47 -6.53
CA THR A 297 -12.91 8.59 -7.31
C THR A 297 -12.18 8.78 -8.64
N ARG A 298 -11.06 8.07 -8.84
CA ARG A 298 -10.27 8.09 -10.05
C ARG A 298 -11.14 7.64 -11.23
N ASP A 299 -11.06 8.40 -12.31
CA ASP A 299 -11.84 8.19 -13.54
C ASP A 299 -13.37 8.35 -13.40
N ASN A 300 -13.86 8.84 -12.26
CA ASN A 300 -15.26 9.27 -12.13
C ASN A 300 -15.38 10.78 -12.38
N PRO A 301 -15.86 11.21 -13.57
CA PRO A 301 -15.95 12.63 -13.92
C PRO A 301 -17.01 13.40 -13.11
N PHE A 302 -17.80 12.72 -12.28
CA PHE A 302 -18.82 13.31 -11.41
C PHE A 302 -18.44 13.27 -9.92
N ALA A 303 -17.35 12.61 -9.57
CA ALA A 303 -16.85 12.62 -8.20
C ALA A 303 -16.06 13.90 -7.93
N GLU A 304 -16.20 14.45 -6.72
CA GLU A 304 -15.29 15.49 -6.26
C GLU A 304 -13.88 14.91 -6.13
N PRO A 305 -12.82 15.60 -6.60
CA PRO A 305 -11.45 15.12 -6.43
C PRO A 305 -11.12 14.94 -4.95
N ALA A 306 -10.78 13.71 -4.55
CA ALA A 306 -10.37 13.45 -3.18
C ALA A 306 -8.95 14.02 -2.95
N PRO A 307 -8.76 14.94 -1.99
CA PRO A 307 -7.44 15.50 -1.71
C PRO A 307 -6.55 14.42 -1.07
N LEU A 308 -5.35 14.22 -1.63
CA LEU A 308 -4.35 13.34 -1.04
C LEU A 308 -3.70 14.03 0.17
N ALA A 309 -3.72 13.39 1.33
CA ALA A 309 -3.05 13.89 2.52
C ALA A 309 -1.53 13.97 2.29
N SER A 310 -0.88 14.92 2.96
CA SER A 310 0.57 15.09 2.84
C SER A 310 1.15 15.65 4.13
N ASN A 311 2.27 15.09 4.59
CA ASN A 311 3.07 15.65 5.68
C ASN A 311 4.48 16.08 5.24
N VAL A 312 4.81 15.94 3.96
CA VAL A 312 6.04 16.45 3.36
C VAL A 312 5.82 17.90 2.96
N LYS A 313 6.66 18.83 3.43
CA LYS A 313 6.56 20.27 3.15
C LYS A 313 7.89 20.83 2.68
N PRO A 314 7.91 21.82 1.76
CA PRO A 314 6.78 22.42 1.04
C PRO A 314 6.28 21.59 -0.17
N GLY A 315 6.76 20.34 -0.30
CA GLY A 315 6.34 19.39 -1.34
C GLY A 315 5.04 18.63 -1.03
N TYR A 316 4.97 17.41 -1.54
CA TYR A 316 3.83 16.50 -1.38
C TYR A 316 4.27 15.10 -1.00
N GLY A 317 3.39 14.36 -0.33
CA GLY A 317 3.52 12.93 -0.07
C GLY A 317 3.67 12.61 1.41
N LEU A 318 4.29 11.47 1.69
CA LEU A 318 4.30 10.86 3.01
C LEU A 318 5.73 10.60 3.48
N PHE A 319 6.02 11.04 4.70
CA PHE A 319 7.01 10.41 5.56
C PHE A 319 6.30 9.80 6.78
N GLY A 320 6.05 8.49 6.72
CA GLY A 320 5.36 7.73 7.75
C GLY A 320 6.28 6.77 8.47
N GLY A 321 5.80 6.22 9.59
CA GLY A 321 6.51 5.20 10.36
C GLY A 321 5.62 3.98 10.56
N ALA A 322 6.20 2.78 10.57
CA ALA A 322 5.50 1.54 10.84
C ALA A 322 6.36 0.58 11.69
N ALA A 323 5.76 0.06 12.76
CA ALA A 323 6.34 -0.96 13.61
C ALA A 323 5.59 -2.28 13.45
N ASP A 324 6.31 -3.36 13.17
CA ASP A 324 5.71 -4.65 12.83
C ASP A 324 5.84 -5.66 13.97
N ALA A 325 4.76 -6.40 14.22
CA ALA A 325 4.76 -7.67 14.95
C ALA A 325 4.35 -8.80 14.03
N THR A 326 4.83 -10.02 14.32
CA THR A 326 4.55 -11.21 13.52
C THR A 326 4.12 -12.35 14.43
N TYR A 327 3.08 -13.07 14.01
CA TYR A 327 2.57 -14.26 14.69
C TYR A 327 2.45 -15.40 13.70
N ARG A 328 2.87 -16.61 14.08
CA ARG A 328 2.83 -17.79 13.22
C ARG A 328 1.84 -18.81 13.75
N ILE A 329 0.83 -19.08 12.94
CA ILE A 329 -0.16 -20.11 13.17
C ILE A 329 0.39 -21.41 12.57
N LYS A 330 0.66 -22.39 13.42
CA LYS A 330 1.08 -23.73 13.00
C LYS A 330 -0.15 -24.55 12.62
N LEU A 331 -0.13 -25.18 11.45
CA LEU A 331 -1.29 -25.91 10.91
C LEU A 331 -1.24 -27.43 11.15
N PHE A 332 -0.06 -27.98 11.45
CA PHE A 332 0.23 -29.38 11.84
C PHE A 332 1.55 -29.40 12.60
#